data_AF-A0A8C8XZW9-F1
#
_entry.id   AF-A0A8C8XZW9-F1
#
_cell.length_a   1.000
_cell.length_b   1.000
_cell.length_c   1.000
_cell.angle_alpha   90.00
_cell.angle_beta   90.00
_cell.angle_gamma   90.00
#
_symmetry.space_group_name_H-M   'P 1'
#
loop_
_entity.id
_entity.type
_entity.pdbx_description
1 polymer ?
#
loop_
_entity_poly.entity_id
_entity_poly.type
_entity_poly.pdbx_seq_one_letter_code
_entity_poly.pdbx_strand_id
1 'polypeptide(L)'
;PGLDIDGLYRISGNLDVHVITGALKLFFRELPEPLFPFSHFRQFIEAISERLGEVGGTGLGRRVRDLVRSLPAPNHDTLRLLFQHLCRVIEHGDQNRMSVQSVAIVFGPTLLRPETEETSMPMTMVFQSQVVELILQRCSDIFRPH
;
A
#
# COMPACT_ATOMS: atom_id res chain seq x y z
N PRO A 1 -29.53 14.43 -29.97
CA PRO A 1 -28.33 15.02 -29.33
C PRO A 1 -27.29 13.91 -29.10
N GLY A 2 -26.34 13.78 -30.03
CA GLY A 2 -25.28 12.79 -29.94
C GLY A 2 -24.41 13.08 -28.73
N LEU A 3 -24.05 12.04 -27.98
CA LEU A 3 -23.02 12.13 -26.96
C LEU A 3 -21.74 12.60 -27.66
N ASP A 4 -21.20 13.72 -27.20
CA ASP A 4 -19.95 14.28 -27.69
C ASP A 4 -18.79 13.36 -27.29
N ILE A 5 -18.53 12.38 -28.16
CA ILE A 5 -17.46 11.38 -28.04
C ILE A 5 -16.09 12.06 -28.05
N ASP A 6 -15.94 13.18 -28.76
CA ASP A 6 -14.72 13.98 -28.80
C ASP A 6 -14.52 14.75 -27.48
N GLY A 7 -15.60 15.21 -26.85
CA GLY A 7 -15.59 15.75 -25.49
C GLY A 7 -15.14 14.73 -24.45
N LEU A 8 -15.63 13.49 -24.54
CA LEU A 8 -15.18 12.36 -23.70
C LEU A 8 -13.71 12.01 -23.94
N TYR A 9 -13.25 12.01 -25.19
CA TYR A 9 -11.84 11.75 -25.53
C TYR A 9 -10.91 12.87 -25.06
N ARG A 10 -11.36 14.13 -25.09
CA ARG A 10 -10.63 15.29 -24.53
C ARG A 10 -10.55 15.26 -23.00
N ILE A 11 -11.59 14.77 -22.32
CA ILE A 11 -11.56 14.50 -20.88
C ILE A 11 -10.60 13.34 -20.59
N SER A 12 -10.60 12.30 -21.43
CA SER A 12 -9.74 11.12 -21.26
C SER A 12 -8.26 11.41 -21.59
N GLY A 13 -7.97 12.35 -22.48
CA GLY A 13 -6.60 12.76 -22.84
C GLY A 13 -5.98 13.79 -21.90
N ASN A 14 -6.76 14.34 -20.96
CA ASN A 14 -6.34 15.44 -20.09
C ASN A 14 -6.83 15.27 -18.65
N LEU A 15 -7.23 14.05 -18.25
CA LEU A 15 -7.54 13.77 -16.85
C LEU A 15 -6.22 13.88 -16.09
N ASP A 16 -6.10 14.94 -15.29
CA ASP A 16 -4.92 15.21 -14.49
C ASP A 16 -4.57 13.95 -13.68
N VAL A 17 -3.33 13.46 -13.85
CA VAL A 17 -2.82 12.27 -13.15
C VAL A 17 -2.96 12.41 -11.63
N HIS A 18 -2.92 13.64 -11.11
CA HIS A 18 -3.14 13.93 -9.70
C HIS A 18 -4.60 13.70 -9.28
N VAL A 19 -5.57 13.92 -10.17
CA VAL A 19 -6.98 13.61 -9.94
C VAL A 19 -7.20 12.10 -9.91
N ILE A 20 -6.64 11.36 -10.88
CA ILE A 20 -6.74 9.89 -10.92
C ILE A 20 -6.11 9.27 -9.67
N THR A 21 -4.86 9.65 -9.37
CA THR A 21 -4.15 9.13 -8.20
C THR A 21 -4.81 9.57 -6.90
N GLY A 22 -5.38 10.78 -6.86
CA GLY A 22 -6.22 11.27 -5.77
C GLY A 22 -7.43 10.39 -5.52
N ALA A 23 -8.21 10.10 -6.57
CA ALA A 23 -9.39 9.23 -6.51
C ALA A 23 -9.04 7.80 -6.08
N LEU A 24 -7.94 7.24 -6.57
CA LEU A 24 -7.47 5.91 -6.15
C LEU A 24 -7.14 5.87 -4.64
N LYS A 25 -6.41 6.87 -4.13
CA LYS A 25 -6.10 6.97 -2.70
C LYS A 25 -7.37 7.16 -1.87
N LEU A 26 -8.30 7.98 -2.37
CA LEU A 26 -9.57 8.21 -1.71
C LEU A 26 -10.39 6.92 -1.60
N PHE A 27 -10.49 6.16 -2.69
CA PHE A 27 -11.18 4.87 -2.73
C PHE A 27 -10.72 3.94 -1.60
N PHE A 28 -9.41 3.72 -1.46
CA PHE A 28 -8.89 2.86 -0.39
C PHE A 28 -9.13 3.43 1.01
N ARG A 29 -9.03 4.75 1.17
CA ARG A 29 -9.28 5.42 2.44
C ARG A 29 -10.75 5.30 2.89
N GLU A 30 -11.68 5.31 1.94
CA GLU A 30 -13.14 5.28 2.19
C GLU A 30 -13.75 3.88 2.23
N LEU A 31 -13.00 2.82 1.95
CA LEU A 31 -13.48 1.45 2.17
C LEU A 31 -13.99 1.31 3.62
N PRO A 32 -15.07 0.58 3.90
CA PRO A 32 -15.54 0.35 5.27
C PRO A 32 -14.49 -0.31 6.17
N GLU A 33 -13.72 -1.25 5.60
CA GLU A 33 -12.55 -1.88 6.21
C GLU A 33 -11.29 -1.55 5.39
N PRO A 34 -10.12 -1.27 6.00
CA PRO A 34 -8.90 -1.02 5.25
C PRO A 34 -8.48 -2.22 4.40
N LEU A 35 -7.69 -1.95 3.35
CA LEU A 35 -7.20 -3.00 2.46
C LEU A 35 -6.36 -4.04 3.23
N PHE A 36 -5.60 -3.61 4.24
CA PHE A 36 -5.10 -4.49 5.29
C PHE A 36 -6.17 -4.61 6.39
N PRO A 37 -6.89 -5.74 6.51
CA PRO A 37 -8.02 -5.89 7.42
C PRO A 37 -7.71 -5.56 8.88
N PHE A 38 -8.71 -5.11 9.65
CA PHE A 38 -8.53 -4.79 11.08
C PHE A 38 -8.00 -5.99 11.87
N SER A 39 -8.46 -7.19 11.53
CA SER A 39 -8.00 -8.47 12.09
C SER A 39 -6.50 -8.75 11.90
N HIS A 40 -5.87 -8.13 10.90
CA HIS A 40 -4.45 -8.30 10.59
C HIS A 40 -3.59 -7.10 11.00
N PHE A 41 -4.20 -5.93 11.22
CA PHE A 41 -3.51 -4.68 11.52
C PHE A 41 -2.46 -4.85 12.62
N ARG A 42 -2.87 -5.36 13.78
CA ARG A 42 -1.98 -5.53 14.94
C ARG A 42 -0.78 -6.45 14.63
N GLN A 43 -1.00 -7.52 13.88
CA GLN A 43 0.04 -8.49 13.52
C GLN A 43 1.11 -7.87 12.62
N PHE A 44 0.71 -7.01 11.68
CA PHE A 44 1.65 -6.26 10.84
C PHE A 44 2.46 -5.24 11.65
N ILE A 45 1.80 -4.51 12.56
CA ILE A 45 2.47 -3.52 13.41
C ILE A 45 3.47 -4.19 14.36
N GLU A 46 3.09 -5.30 15.00
CA GLU A 46 3.96 -6.07 15.88
C GLU A 46 5.18 -6.62 15.13
N ALA A 47 4.98 -7.17 13.92
CA ALA A 47 6.09 -7.65 13.10
C ALA A 47 7.15 -6.56 12.83
N ILE A 48 6.73 -5.33 12.53
CA ILE A 48 7.64 -4.20 12.33
C ILE A 48 8.28 -3.73 13.65
N SER A 49 7.50 -3.66 14.73
CA SER A 49 7.99 -3.20 16.04
C SER A 49 9.07 -4.12 16.62
N GLU A 50 8.98 -5.43 16.36
CA GLU A 50 9.91 -6.45 16.88
C GLU A 50 11.22 -6.55 16.06
N ARG A 51 11.34 -5.79 14.95
CA ARG A 51 12.50 -5.83 14.04
C ARG A 51 13.86 -5.65 14.72
N LEU A 52 13.91 -4.95 15.86
CA LEU A 52 15.14 -4.70 16.61
C LEU A 52 15.80 -5.96 17.19
N GLY A 53 15.07 -7.09 17.27
CA GLY A 53 15.61 -8.36 17.79
C GLY A 53 16.18 -9.31 16.74
N GLU A 54 15.96 -9.06 15.43
CA GLU A 54 16.30 -10.03 14.39
C GLU A 54 17.65 -9.72 13.70
N VAL A 55 18.67 -10.55 13.98
CA VAL A 55 19.94 -10.52 13.27
C VAL A 55 19.74 -11.05 11.84
N GLY A 56 19.89 -10.20 10.83
CA GLY A 56 19.92 -10.58 9.41
C GLY A 56 18.66 -10.28 8.59
N GLY A 57 17.58 -9.75 9.17
CA GLY A 57 16.42 -9.17 8.46
C GLY A 57 15.60 -10.11 7.55
N THR A 58 16.00 -11.37 7.40
CA THR A 58 15.33 -12.36 6.55
C THR A 58 14.04 -12.89 7.17
N GLY A 59 13.99 -13.02 8.50
CA GLY A 59 12.84 -13.48 9.29
C GLY A 59 11.62 -12.57 9.13
N LEU A 60 11.82 -11.26 9.28
CA LEU A 60 10.78 -10.25 9.17
C LEU A 60 10.04 -10.32 7.83
N GLY A 61 10.76 -10.33 6.70
CA GLY A 61 10.10 -10.40 5.40
C GLY A 61 9.41 -11.74 5.15
N ARG A 62 9.86 -12.84 5.75
CA ARG A 62 9.12 -14.10 5.73
C ARG A 62 7.82 -13.99 6.52
N ARG A 63 7.85 -13.44 7.74
CA ARG A 63 6.65 -13.24 8.57
C ARG A 63 5.63 -12.34 7.88
N VAL A 64 6.08 -11.23 7.28
CA VAL A 64 5.22 -10.32 6.51
C VAL A 64 4.67 -10.99 5.25
N ARG A 65 5.46 -11.80 4.56
CA ARG A 65 4.96 -12.61 3.43
C ARG A 65 3.88 -13.59 3.88
N ASP A 66 4.08 -14.28 4.99
CA ASP A 66 3.13 -15.26 5.51
C ASP A 66 1.83 -14.55 5.95
N LEU A 67 1.91 -13.36 6.55
CA LEU A 67 0.75 -12.50 6.84
C LEU A 67 0.02 -12.02 5.59
N VAL A 68 0.76 -11.59 4.55
CA VAL A 68 0.14 -11.20 3.27
C VAL A 68 -0.60 -12.39 2.64
N ARG A 69 -0.05 -13.59 2.74
CA ARG A 69 -0.67 -14.83 2.23
C ARG A 69 -1.90 -15.27 3.03
N SER A 70 -2.00 -14.90 4.31
CA SER A 70 -3.17 -15.24 5.13
C SER A 70 -4.35 -14.29 4.91
N LEU A 71 -4.18 -13.21 4.14
CA LEU A 71 -5.25 -12.27 3.82
C LEU A 71 -6.37 -12.94 3.00
N PRO A 72 -7.61 -12.46 3.13
CA PRO A 72 -8.68 -12.85 2.20
C PRO A 72 -8.26 -12.61 0.75
N ALA A 73 -8.67 -13.51 -0.16
CA ALA A 73 -8.24 -13.45 -1.57
C ALA A 73 -8.46 -12.08 -2.23
N PRO A 74 -9.61 -11.38 -2.05
CA PRO A 74 -9.79 -10.05 -2.63
C PRO A 74 -8.76 -9.02 -2.15
N ASN A 75 -8.41 -9.04 -0.86
CA ASN A 75 -7.42 -8.15 -0.27
C ASN A 75 -6.02 -8.47 -0.81
N HIS A 76 -5.64 -9.75 -0.81
CA HIS A 76 -4.35 -10.21 -1.32
C HIS A 76 -4.15 -9.81 -2.79
N ASP A 77 -5.12 -10.11 -3.66
CA ASP A 77 -5.00 -9.88 -5.10
C ASP A 77 -4.98 -8.38 -5.44
N THR A 78 -5.77 -7.59 -4.72
CA THR A 78 -5.75 -6.13 -4.84
C THR A 78 -4.42 -5.55 -4.38
N LEU A 79 -3.88 -6.02 -3.25
CA LEU A 79 -2.56 -5.61 -2.76
C LEU A 79 -1.48 -5.96 -3.78
N ARG A 80 -1.50 -7.18 -4.32
CA ARG A 80 -0.53 -7.60 -5.33
C ARG A 80 -0.50 -6.64 -6.51
N LEU A 81 -1.65 -6.33 -7.11
CA LEU A 81 -1.72 -5.43 -8.26
C LEU A 81 -1.29 -4.01 -7.90
N LEU A 82 -1.73 -3.50 -6.74
CA LEU A 82 -1.37 -2.17 -6.26
C LEU A 82 0.14 -2.05 -6.05
N PHE A 83 0.75 -2.97 -5.30
CA PHE A 83 2.19 -2.92 -4.99
C PHE A 83 3.05 -3.12 -6.25
N GLN A 84 2.64 -3.96 -7.19
CA GLN A 84 3.31 -4.08 -8.50
C GLN A 84 3.23 -2.76 -9.31
N HIS A 85 2.12 -2.03 -9.23
CA HIS A 85 2.03 -0.71 -9.83
C HIS A 85 2.94 0.30 -9.13
N LEU A 86 2.94 0.32 -7.79
CA LEU A 86 3.78 1.23 -7.01
C LEU A 86 5.28 0.97 -7.22
N CYS A 87 5.71 -0.28 -7.36
CA CYS A 87 7.10 -0.60 -7.74
C CYS A 87 7.48 0.05 -9.08
N ARG A 88 6.60 -0.03 -10.10
CA ARG A 88 6.82 0.65 -11.38
C ARG A 88 6.88 2.18 -11.24
N VAL A 89 6.07 2.77 -10.37
CA VAL A 89 6.16 4.21 -10.07
C VAL A 89 7.54 4.54 -9.50
N ILE A 90 8.04 3.76 -8.55
CA ILE A 90 9.35 3.96 -7.92
C ILE A 90 10.51 3.75 -8.89
N GLU A 91 10.40 2.80 -9.83
CA GLU A 91 11.38 2.57 -10.90
C GLU A 91 11.57 3.82 -11.80
N HIS A 92 10.57 4.69 -11.90
CA HIS A 92 10.63 5.96 -12.63
C HIS A 92 10.98 7.16 -11.72
N GLY A 93 11.58 6.88 -10.54
CA GLY A 93 11.91 7.87 -9.51
C GLY A 93 12.76 9.05 -10.01
N ASP A 94 13.62 8.86 -11.01
CA ASP A 94 14.41 9.95 -11.60
C ASP A 94 13.54 11.02 -12.28
N GLN A 95 12.34 10.65 -12.76
CA GLN A 95 11.41 11.55 -13.45
C GLN A 95 10.33 12.07 -12.51
N ASN A 96 9.71 11.18 -11.73
CA ASN A 96 8.57 11.54 -10.88
C ASN A 96 8.95 11.87 -9.42
N ARG A 97 10.23 11.70 -9.05
CA ARG A 97 10.82 11.97 -7.72
C ARG A 97 10.23 11.13 -6.58
N MET A 98 9.49 10.06 -6.90
CA MET A 98 8.92 9.15 -5.91
C MET A 98 9.93 8.06 -5.54
N SER A 99 10.42 8.10 -4.31
CA SER A 99 11.18 7.01 -3.69
C SER A 99 10.26 6.02 -2.97
N VAL A 100 10.79 4.85 -2.61
CA VAL A 100 10.11 3.88 -1.72
C VAL A 100 9.55 4.56 -0.47
N GLN A 101 10.36 5.40 0.19
CA GLN A 101 9.97 6.09 1.41
C GLN A 101 8.82 7.06 1.17
N SER A 102 8.90 7.86 0.09
CA SER A 102 7.84 8.84 -0.23
C SER A 102 6.50 8.15 -0.55
N VAL A 103 6.53 7.02 -1.27
CA VAL A 103 5.34 6.23 -1.56
C VAL A 103 4.80 5.61 -0.28
N ALA A 104 5.66 5.05 0.56
CA ALA A 104 5.27 4.41 1.82
C ALA A 104 4.60 5.38 2.79
N ILE A 105 5.07 6.63 2.90
CA ILE A 105 4.45 7.68 3.73
C ILE A 105 3.02 7.97 3.25
N VAL A 106 2.78 7.97 1.94
CA VAL A 106 1.45 8.24 1.38
C VAL A 106 0.52 7.03 1.57
N PHE A 107 1.01 5.83 1.27
CA PHE A 107 0.19 4.62 1.24
C PHE A 107 0.05 3.92 2.60
N GLY A 108 0.95 4.16 3.56
CA GLY A 108 0.87 3.64 4.93
C GLY A 108 -0.51 3.89 5.57
N PRO A 109 -0.88 5.15 5.86
CA PRO A 109 -2.18 5.48 6.45
C PRO A 109 -3.36 5.29 5.49
N THR A 110 -3.10 5.21 4.17
CA THR A 110 -4.15 4.97 3.17
C THR A 110 -4.60 3.51 3.19
N LEU A 111 -3.68 2.57 3.41
CA LEU A 111 -3.95 1.13 3.32
C LEU A 111 -4.14 0.47 4.69
N LEU A 112 -3.56 1.05 5.75
CA LEU A 112 -3.65 0.57 7.12
C LEU A 112 -4.23 1.65 8.02
N ARG A 113 -5.24 1.30 8.81
CA ARG A 113 -5.77 2.16 9.88
C ARG A 113 -6.26 1.30 11.05
N PRO A 114 -6.11 1.75 12.30
CA PRO A 114 -6.64 1.03 13.46
C PRO A 114 -8.17 1.05 13.44
N GLU A 115 -8.80 0.05 14.08
CA GLU A 115 -10.27 -0.04 14.20
C GLU A 115 -10.82 0.97 15.21
N THR A 116 -10.09 1.21 16.30
CA THR A 116 -10.42 2.21 17.33
C THR A 116 -9.30 3.24 17.46
N GLU A 117 -9.66 4.50 17.73
CA GLU A 117 -8.67 5.57 17.94
C GLU A 117 -7.94 5.47 19.30
N GLU A 118 -8.45 4.64 20.22
CA GLU A 118 -8.01 4.57 21.62
C GLU A 118 -6.58 4.04 21.83
N THR A 119 -5.87 3.67 20.77
CA THR A 119 -4.45 3.29 20.85
C THR A 119 -3.62 3.92 19.73
N SER A 120 -3.83 5.21 19.45
CA SER A 120 -2.86 5.96 18.65
C SER A 120 -1.58 6.15 19.47
N MET A 121 -0.72 5.14 19.51
CA MET A 121 0.70 5.38 19.75
C MET A 121 1.15 6.40 18.71
N PRO A 122 1.90 7.47 19.07
CA PRO A 122 2.45 8.42 18.10
C PRO A 122 3.23 7.74 16.96
N MET A 123 3.71 6.52 17.21
CA MET A 123 4.45 5.68 16.26
C MET A 123 3.58 4.89 15.27
N THR A 124 2.25 4.86 15.41
CA THR A 124 1.37 4.04 14.54
C THR A 124 1.51 4.43 13.08
N MET A 125 1.54 5.73 12.76
CA MET A 125 1.75 6.19 11.37
C MET A 125 3.14 5.82 10.82
N VAL A 126 4.16 5.83 11.70
CA VAL A 126 5.51 5.41 11.35
C VAL A 126 5.54 3.91 11.02
N PHE A 127 4.90 3.08 11.85
CA PHE A 127 4.83 1.64 11.62
C PHE A 127 4.01 1.27 10.38
N GLN A 128 2.87 1.92 10.14
CA GLN A 128 2.09 1.74 8.90
C GLN A 128 2.95 2.01 7.66
N SER A 129 3.72 3.10 7.67
CA SER A 129 4.63 3.44 6.59
C SER A 129 5.74 2.38 6.45
N GLN A 130 6.31 1.90 7.55
CA GLN A 130 7.34 0.85 7.53
C GLN A 130 6.82 -0.51 7.02
N VAL A 131 5.56 -0.87 7.30
CA VAL A 131 4.92 -2.06 6.70
C VAL A 131 4.93 -1.93 5.18
N VAL A 132 4.44 -0.80 4.66
CA VAL A 132 4.37 -0.55 3.22
C VAL A 132 5.76 -0.50 2.59
N GLU A 133 6.72 0.17 3.24
CA GLU A 133 8.12 0.23 2.78
C GLU A 133 8.73 -1.16 2.63
N LEU A 134 8.59 -2.03 3.65
CA LEU A 134 9.12 -3.39 3.60
C LEU A 134 8.49 -4.20 2.46
N ILE A 135 7.18 -4.08 2.26
CA ILE A 135 6.49 -4.78 1.18
C ILE A 135 6.96 -4.27 -0.19
N LEU A 136 7.16 -2.97 -0.37
CA LEU A 136 7.72 -2.40 -1.60
C LEU A 136 9.16 -2.90 -1.86
N GLN A 137 10.02 -2.92 -0.84
CA GLN A 137 11.40 -3.40 -0.96
C GLN A 137 11.49 -4.89 -1.30
N ARG A 138 10.51 -5.69 -0.86
CA ARG A 138 10.48 -7.15 -1.04
C ARG A 138 9.31 -7.62 -1.90
N CYS A 139 8.77 -6.75 -2.76
CA CYS A 139 7.53 -6.99 -3.50
C CYS A 139 7.56 -8.29 -4.31
N SER A 140 8.67 -8.56 -5.00
CA SER A 140 8.84 -9.77 -5.80
C SER A 140 8.89 -11.05 -4.97
N ASP A 141 9.46 -11.03 -3.76
CA ASP A 141 9.53 -12.18 -2.86
C ASP A 141 8.20 -12.41 -2.13
N ILE A 142 7.51 -11.34 -1.75
CA ILE A 142 6.23 -11.40 -1.03
C ILE A 142 5.12 -11.95 -1.93
N PHE A 143 5.02 -11.46 -3.17
CA PHE A 143 3.94 -11.82 -4.11
C PHE A 143 4.33 -12.89 -5.14
N ARG A 144 5.43 -13.62 -4.91
CA ARG A 144 5.90 -14.69 -5.81
C ARG A 144 4.78 -15.72 -6.06
N PRO A 145 4.46 -16.05 -7.34
CA PRO A 145 3.52 -17.12 -7.67
C PRO A 145 3.97 -18.45 -7.05
N HIS A 146 3.00 -19.31 -6.71
CA HIS A 146 3.26 -20.68 -6.25
C HIS A 146 3.36 -21.62 -7.45
#